data_AF-A0A1U7M3Y8-F1
#
_entry.id   AF-A0A1U7M3Y8-F1
#
_cell.length_a   1.000
_cell.length_b   1.000
_cell.length_c   1.000
_cell.angle_alpha   90.00
_cell.angle_beta   90.00
_cell.angle_gamma   90.00
#
_symmetry.space_group_name_H-M   'P 1'
#
loop_
_entity.id
_entity.type
_entity.pdbx_description
1 polymer ?
#
loop_
_entity_poly.entity_id
_entity_poly.type
_entity_poly.pdbx_seq_one_letter_code
_entity_poly.pdbx_strand_id
1 'polypeptide(L)'
;MACTIKCDLEQTIRTLSNVDHPYRQKIDMDFSGRVEVLAKEQLLNGQGFNLTSVKEQLIICVFRFDSIRSNKKDGRKVYQQNSQLAQFEPYFENLETLIEDVDNTALIQVLNQLSPVVVVDESHNAQSDLSVEMLNNLNPSFVLDLTATPKANSNIISYVDARELKKENMVKLPVVVYNRNSKQEVVIDAIQLRGNLEKQAIEEEQRTGKYICPIVLFQAQPKGREDNATFEKLKEELIGHGIPNEQIAIKTSNVNEIKGIDLMSKDCEIRYIITVNALKEG
;
A
#
# COMPACT_ATOMS: atom_id res chain seq x y z
N MET A 1 18.17 6.82 0.30
CA MET A 1 17.71 5.52 0.82
C MET A 1 16.21 5.69 1.05
N ALA A 2 15.38 5.17 0.15
CA ALA A 2 13.93 5.27 0.27
C ALA A 2 13.46 4.02 1.02
N CYS A 3 13.16 4.16 2.31
CA CYS A 3 12.35 3.18 3.01
C CYS A 3 10.92 3.54 2.65
N THR A 4 10.38 2.86 1.64
CA THR A 4 9.00 3.11 1.24
C THR A 4 8.09 2.31 2.16
N ILE A 5 7.42 2.96 3.11
CA ILE A 5 6.34 2.34 3.87
C ILE A 5 5.11 2.52 2.99
N LYS A 6 4.65 1.47 2.33
CA LYS A 6 3.37 1.51 1.63
C LYS A 6 2.33 0.83 2.49
N CYS A 7 1.33 1.59 2.94
CA CYS A 7 0.11 1.02 3.45
C CYS A 7 -0.61 0.23 2.35
N ASP A 8 -0.80 -1.07 2.55
CA ASP A 8 -1.79 -1.85 1.81
C ASP A 8 -3.19 -1.37 2.22
N LEU A 9 -4.00 -1.00 1.21
CA LEU A 9 -5.38 -0.56 1.41
C LEU A 9 -6.19 -1.56 2.25
N GLU A 10 -6.08 -2.85 1.94
CA GLU A 10 -6.85 -3.90 2.63
C GLU A 10 -6.40 -4.03 4.09
N GLN A 11 -5.08 -3.95 4.33
CA GLN A 11 -4.54 -3.96 5.68
C GLN A 11 -4.98 -2.74 6.48
N THR A 12 -4.92 -1.53 5.91
CA THR A 12 -5.36 -0.31 6.57
C THR A 12 -6.83 -0.37 6.95
N ILE A 13 -7.70 -0.77 6.01
CA ILE A 13 -9.13 -0.93 6.29
C ILE A 13 -9.33 -1.98 7.39
N ARG A 14 -8.72 -3.15 7.29
CA ARG A 14 -8.85 -4.21 8.30
C ARG A 14 -8.40 -3.74 9.68
N THR A 15 -7.30 -3.01 9.74
CA THR A 15 -6.69 -2.53 10.98
C THR A 15 -7.54 -1.47 11.65
N LEU A 16 -8.03 -0.49 10.90
CA LEU A 16 -8.86 0.61 11.41
C LEU A 16 -10.30 0.15 11.70
N SER A 17 -10.80 -0.85 10.98
CA SER A 17 -12.14 -1.41 11.23
C SER A 17 -12.18 -2.39 12.41
N ASN A 18 -11.04 -2.93 12.85
CA ASN A 18 -10.98 -3.84 13.99
C ASN A 18 -10.98 -3.08 15.32
N VAL A 19 -12.09 -3.13 16.06
CA VAL A 19 -12.28 -2.48 17.37
C VAL A 19 -11.29 -2.92 18.44
N ASP A 20 -10.74 -4.13 18.33
CA ASP A 20 -9.74 -4.66 19.26
C ASP A 20 -8.31 -4.25 18.90
N HIS A 21 -8.11 -3.63 17.73
CA HIS A 21 -6.78 -3.20 17.31
C HIS A 21 -6.35 -1.93 18.08
N PRO A 22 -5.11 -1.86 18.60
CA PRO A 22 -4.64 -0.70 19.37
C PRO A 22 -4.85 0.66 18.68
N TYR A 23 -4.64 0.72 17.36
CA TYR A 23 -4.88 1.95 16.58
C TYR A 23 -6.34 2.38 16.63
N ARG A 24 -7.28 1.44 16.45
CA ARG A 24 -8.71 1.74 16.50
C ARG A 24 -9.16 2.10 17.92
N GLN A 25 -8.69 1.39 18.94
CA GLN A 25 -8.97 1.72 20.34
C GLN A 25 -8.57 3.15 20.69
N LYS A 26 -7.40 3.61 20.19
CA LYS A 26 -6.93 4.97 20.41
C LYS A 26 -7.84 6.00 19.75
N ILE A 27 -8.28 5.76 18.51
CA ILE A 27 -9.22 6.64 17.81
C ILE A 27 -10.59 6.63 18.52
N ASP A 28 -11.10 5.47 18.91
CA ASP A 28 -12.38 5.38 19.64
C ASP A 28 -12.32 6.13 20.97
N MET A 29 -11.19 6.10 21.69
CA MET A 29 -11.03 6.88 22.91
C MET A 29 -11.12 8.39 22.64
N ASP A 30 -10.48 8.88 21.57
CA ASP A 30 -10.46 10.31 21.25
C ASP A 30 -11.79 10.81 20.67
N PHE A 31 -12.59 9.92 20.06
CA PHE A 31 -13.87 10.24 19.41
C PHE A 31 -15.10 9.59 20.09
N SER A 32 -14.96 9.10 21.32
CA SER A 32 -16.02 8.45 22.11
C SER A 32 -16.72 7.29 21.39
N GLY A 33 -15.96 6.47 20.65
CA GLY A 33 -16.44 5.32 19.90
C GLY A 33 -17.27 5.65 18.64
N ARG A 34 -17.47 6.94 18.33
CA ARG A 34 -18.23 7.39 17.17
C ARG A 34 -17.33 7.49 15.94
N VAL A 35 -16.84 6.33 15.48
CA VAL A 35 -15.89 6.22 14.38
C VAL A 35 -16.41 5.24 13.35
N GLU A 36 -16.49 5.70 12.11
CA GLU A 36 -16.87 4.88 10.96
C GLU A 36 -15.73 4.86 9.95
N VAL A 37 -15.33 3.65 9.53
CA VAL A 37 -14.27 3.45 8.53
C VAL A 37 -14.92 2.97 7.25
N LEU A 38 -14.81 3.77 6.19
CA LEU A 38 -15.50 3.53 4.93
C LEU A 38 -14.51 3.35 3.78
N ALA A 39 -14.66 2.24 3.07
CA ALA A 39 -13.98 2.02 1.80
C ALA A 39 -14.76 2.67 0.65
N LYS A 40 -14.09 2.85 -0.49
CA LYS A 40 -14.66 3.45 -1.71
C LYS A 40 -16.05 2.93 -2.09
N GLU A 41 -16.24 1.60 -2.12
CA GLU A 41 -17.52 1.02 -2.54
C GLU A 41 -18.65 1.30 -1.52
N GLN A 42 -18.35 1.42 -0.23
CA GLN A 42 -19.35 1.78 0.78
C GLN A 42 -19.81 3.23 0.61
N LEU A 43 -18.88 4.13 0.33
CA LEU A 43 -19.17 5.54 0.04
C LEU A 43 -20.01 5.70 -1.23
N LEU A 44 -19.65 4.98 -2.30
CA LEU A 44 -20.42 4.99 -3.55
C LEU A 44 -21.83 4.43 -3.37
N ASN A 45 -22.03 3.50 -2.45
CA ASN A 45 -23.35 2.94 -2.15
C ASN A 45 -24.13 3.74 -1.08
N GLY A 46 -23.55 4.82 -0.54
CA GLY A 46 -24.15 5.59 0.57
C GLY A 46 -24.31 4.80 1.88
N GLN A 47 -23.57 3.70 2.03
CA GLN A 47 -23.63 2.87 3.23
C GLN A 47 -22.84 3.54 4.35
N GLY A 48 -23.52 3.90 5.44
CA GLY A 48 -22.90 4.63 6.56
C GLY A 48 -22.68 6.12 6.29
N PHE A 49 -22.53 6.50 5.01
CA PHE A 49 -22.26 7.87 4.60
C PHE A 49 -23.53 8.67 4.32
N ASN A 50 -23.96 9.46 5.31
CA ASN A 50 -25.10 10.37 5.23
C ASN A 50 -24.84 11.64 6.06
N LEU A 51 -25.72 12.63 5.97
CA LEU A 51 -25.55 13.91 6.66
C LEU A 51 -25.42 13.78 8.18
N THR A 52 -26.19 12.88 8.80
CA THR A 52 -26.17 12.66 10.24
C THR A 52 -24.83 12.07 10.66
N SER A 53 -24.38 11.01 9.99
CA SER A 53 -23.10 10.37 10.28
C SER A 53 -21.93 11.35 10.14
N VAL A 54 -21.90 12.15 9.07
CA VAL A 54 -20.82 13.13 8.84
C VAL A 54 -20.80 14.24 9.90
N LYS A 55 -21.96 14.63 10.45
CA LYS A 55 -22.03 15.67 11.50
C LYS A 55 -21.74 15.14 12.89
N GLU A 56 -22.07 13.88 13.17
CA GLU A 56 -22.06 13.33 14.53
C GLU A 56 -20.90 12.37 14.82
N GLN A 57 -20.17 11.93 13.80
CA GLN A 57 -19.15 10.90 13.89
C GLN A 57 -17.87 11.29 13.13
N LEU A 58 -16.75 10.68 13.51
CA LEU A 58 -15.55 10.70 12.68
C LEU A 58 -15.70 9.69 11.55
N ILE A 59 -15.70 10.18 10.31
CA ILE A 59 -15.68 9.34 9.11
C ILE A 59 -14.25 9.25 8.58
N ILE A 60 -13.68 8.04 8.58
CA ILE A 60 -12.38 7.75 7.99
C ILE A 60 -12.60 7.07 6.64
N CYS A 61 -12.42 7.83 5.57
CA CYS A 61 -12.50 7.31 4.22
C CYS A 61 -11.12 6.79 3.77
N VAL A 62 -11.04 5.51 3.41
CA VAL A 62 -9.77 4.91 2.96
C VAL A 62 -9.83 4.60 1.46
N PHE A 63 -8.91 5.20 0.71
CA PHE A 63 -8.83 5.06 -0.74
C PHE A 63 -7.41 4.73 -1.19
N ARG A 64 -7.30 3.99 -2.31
CA ARG A 64 -6.08 4.06 -3.11
C ARG A 64 -6.08 5.39 -3.82
N PHE A 65 -4.98 6.13 -3.72
CA PHE A 65 -4.81 7.42 -4.39
C PHE A 65 -5.15 7.34 -5.90
N ASP A 66 -4.75 6.24 -6.54
CA ASP A 66 -5.01 5.94 -7.94
C ASP A 66 -6.49 5.72 -8.31
N SER A 67 -7.34 5.38 -7.33
CA SER A 67 -8.75 5.03 -7.53
C SER A 67 -9.67 6.24 -7.64
N ILE A 68 -9.19 7.45 -7.32
CA ILE A 68 -9.95 8.70 -7.42
C ILE A 68 -9.62 9.44 -8.72
N ARG A 69 -8.65 8.97 -9.52
CA ARG A 69 -8.27 9.65 -10.76
C ARG A 69 -9.32 9.48 -11.86
N SER A 70 -9.84 10.60 -12.37
CA SER A 70 -10.89 10.68 -13.42
C SER A 70 -10.57 9.91 -14.70
N ASN A 71 -9.28 9.85 -15.09
CA ASN A 71 -8.84 9.20 -16.32
C ASN A 71 -8.86 7.66 -16.29
N LYS A 72 -9.09 7.03 -15.12
CA LYS A 72 -9.24 5.58 -14.99
C LYS A 72 -10.73 5.21 -14.90
N LYS A 73 -11.11 4.08 -15.52
CA LYS A 73 -12.49 3.55 -15.52
C LYS A 73 -13.09 3.45 -14.11
N ASP A 74 -12.26 3.13 -13.12
CA ASP A 74 -12.65 2.95 -11.72
C ASP A 74 -12.79 4.27 -10.95
N GLY A 75 -12.04 5.32 -11.35
CA GLY A 75 -12.18 6.68 -10.79
C GLY A 75 -13.38 7.43 -11.35
N ARG A 76 -13.84 7.10 -12.58
CA ARG A 76 -15.06 7.69 -13.16
C ARG A 76 -16.28 7.54 -12.26
N LYS A 77 -16.40 6.45 -11.49
CA LYS A 77 -17.53 6.25 -10.55
C LYS A 77 -17.62 7.36 -9.49
N VAL A 78 -16.49 7.90 -9.06
CA VAL A 78 -16.42 8.97 -8.05
C VAL A 78 -16.93 10.31 -8.60
N TYR A 79 -16.89 10.49 -9.92
CA TYR A 79 -17.38 11.66 -10.66
C TYR A 79 -18.76 11.45 -11.29
N GLN A 80 -19.37 10.28 -11.13
CA GLN A 80 -20.69 9.98 -11.67
C GLN A 80 -21.78 10.42 -10.70
N GLN A 81 -22.92 10.83 -11.27
CA GLN A 81 -24.14 11.12 -10.52
C GLN A 81 -24.49 9.96 -9.59
N ASN A 82 -24.80 10.28 -8.33
CA ASN A 82 -25.14 9.30 -7.31
C ASN A 82 -26.32 9.78 -6.46
N SER A 83 -27.50 9.25 -6.76
CA SER A 83 -28.74 9.64 -6.07
C SER A 83 -28.71 9.37 -4.55
N GLN A 84 -27.87 8.45 -4.06
CA GLN A 84 -27.72 8.20 -2.62
C GLN A 84 -27.12 9.40 -1.88
N LEU A 85 -26.41 10.26 -2.58
CA LEU A 85 -25.72 11.42 -2.05
C LEU A 85 -26.49 12.73 -2.29
N ALA A 86 -27.67 12.68 -2.92
CA ALA A 86 -28.50 13.86 -3.17
C ALA A 86 -28.87 14.63 -1.89
N GLN A 87 -28.87 13.96 -0.74
CA GLN A 87 -29.11 14.61 0.56
C GLN A 87 -28.09 15.71 0.90
N PHE A 88 -26.86 15.65 0.35
CA PHE A 88 -25.79 16.61 0.66
C PHE A 88 -25.90 17.91 -0.12
N GLU A 89 -26.44 17.86 -1.35
CA GLU A 89 -26.50 19.00 -2.28
C GLU A 89 -27.11 20.28 -1.68
N PRO A 90 -28.22 20.24 -0.92
CA PRO A 90 -28.80 21.44 -0.29
C PRO A 90 -27.89 22.13 0.74
N TYR A 91 -26.82 21.48 1.19
CA TYR A 91 -25.90 21.96 2.21
C TYR A 91 -24.55 22.41 1.63
N PHE A 92 -24.44 22.54 0.31
CA PHE A 92 -23.23 23.05 -0.33
C PHE A 92 -23.07 24.54 -0.05
N GLU A 93 -21.97 24.90 0.62
CA GLU A 93 -21.70 26.27 1.04
C GLU A 93 -20.78 27.00 0.04
N ASN A 94 -19.86 26.27 -0.62
CA ASN A 94 -18.79 26.85 -1.44
C ASN A 94 -18.96 26.47 -2.91
N LEU A 95 -19.85 27.16 -3.61
CA LEU A 95 -20.11 26.87 -5.03
C LEU A 95 -18.89 27.12 -5.93
N GLU A 96 -17.95 27.96 -5.52
CA GLU A 96 -16.72 28.26 -6.27
C GLU A 96 -15.74 27.08 -6.32
N THR A 97 -15.81 26.16 -5.35
CA THR A 97 -14.92 24.99 -5.30
C THR A 97 -15.50 23.78 -6.04
N LEU A 98 -16.75 23.87 -6.51
CA LEU A 98 -17.38 22.80 -7.29
C LEU A 98 -16.62 22.56 -8.58
N ILE A 99 -16.54 21.29 -8.94
CA ILE A 99 -15.85 20.85 -10.15
C ILE A 99 -16.79 21.05 -11.35
N GLU A 100 -16.30 21.75 -12.38
CA GLU A 100 -17.06 21.96 -13.62
C GLU A 100 -17.41 20.63 -14.31
N ASP A 101 -18.56 20.60 -14.99
CA ASP A 101 -19.08 19.42 -15.72
C ASP A 101 -19.29 18.14 -14.88
N VAL A 102 -19.38 18.27 -13.54
CA VAL A 102 -19.64 17.15 -12.62
C VAL A 102 -20.93 17.41 -11.85
N ASP A 103 -21.84 16.44 -11.88
CA ASP A 103 -23.12 16.50 -11.16
C ASP A 103 -22.90 16.69 -9.64
N ASN A 104 -23.69 17.58 -9.01
CA ASN A 104 -23.57 17.92 -7.59
C ASN A 104 -23.71 16.71 -6.66
N THR A 105 -24.41 15.66 -7.09
CA THR A 105 -24.60 14.43 -6.31
C THR A 105 -23.43 13.45 -6.45
N ALA A 106 -22.40 13.77 -7.25
CA ALA A 106 -21.21 12.94 -7.33
C ALA A 106 -20.43 12.92 -6.01
N LEU A 107 -19.82 11.77 -5.70
CA LEU A 107 -19.05 11.60 -4.45
C LEU A 107 -17.92 12.63 -4.34
N ILE A 108 -17.25 12.98 -5.44
CA ILE A 108 -16.19 13.98 -5.42
C ILE A 108 -16.70 15.37 -5.01
N GLN A 109 -17.90 15.77 -5.43
CA GLN A 109 -18.49 17.07 -5.07
C GLN A 109 -18.84 17.09 -3.59
N VAL A 110 -19.41 16.00 -3.07
CA VAL A 110 -19.69 15.89 -1.63
C VAL A 110 -18.41 15.97 -0.82
N LEU A 111 -17.36 15.23 -1.18
CA LEU A 111 -16.06 15.30 -0.49
C LEU A 111 -15.44 16.70 -0.58
N ASN A 112 -15.50 17.35 -1.75
CA ASN A 112 -15.03 18.72 -1.95
C ASN A 112 -15.70 19.72 -0.98
N GLN A 113 -17.01 19.62 -0.83
CA GLN A 113 -17.80 20.52 0.02
C GLN A 113 -17.62 20.24 1.52
N LEU A 114 -17.14 19.05 1.89
CA LEU A 114 -16.79 18.73 3.27
C LEU A 114 -15.39 19.20 3.67
N SER A 115 -14.58 19.69 2.72
CA SER A 115 -13.20 20.14 2.92
C SER A 115 -12.36 19.27 3.86
N PRO A 116 -12.18 17.97 3.54
CA PRO A 116 -11.63 16.99 4.45
C PRO A 116 -10.16 17.26 4.81
N VAL A 117 -9.73 16.68 5.92
CA VAL A 117 -8.30 16.48 6.19
C VAL A 117 -7.84 15.27 5.39
N VAL A 118 -6.81 15.46 4.55
CA VAL A 118 -6.28 14.40 3.68
C VAL A 118 -4.92 13.96 4.18
N VAL A 119 -4.77 12.67 4.48
CA VAL A 119 -3.50 12.04 4.78
C VAL A 119 -3.04 11.26 3.55
N VAL A 120 -1.87 11.62 3.01
CA VAL A 120 -1.26 10.97 1.85
C VAL A 120 -0.07 10.15 2.32
N ASP A 121 -0.08 8.86 2.03
CA ASP A 121 1.06 7.98 2.24
C ASP A 121 1.88 7.90 0.93
N GLU A 122 3.17 8.18 1.04
CA GLU A 122 4.17 8.15 -0.05
C GLU A 122 3.82 9.03 -1.26
N SER A 123 3.69 10.34 -1.03
CA SER A 123 3.33 11.31 -2.09
C SER A 123 4.31 11.38 -3.27
N HIS A 124 5.49 10.76 -3.20
CA HIS A 124 6.36 10.65 -4.36
C HIS A 124 5.72 9.84 -5.51
N ASN A 125 4.81 8.92 -5.20
CA ASN A 125 3.97 8.25 -6.21
C ASN A 125 2.80 9.12 -6.70
N ALA A 126 2.47 10.18 -5.96
CA ALA A 126 1.44 11.18 -6.24
C ALA A 126 2.04 12.48 -6.83
N GLN A 127 3.10 12.35 -7.64
CA GLN A 127 3.82 13.49 -8.24
C GLN A 127 3.32 13.89 -9.63
N SER A 128 2.38 13.15 -10.21
CA SER A 128 1.82 13.54 -11.51
C SER A 128 0.93 14.78 -11.38
N ASP A 129 0.82 15.59 -12.42
CA ASP A 129 -0.11 16.74 -12.48
C ASP A 129 -1.53 16.32 -12.08
N LEU A 130 -1.91 15.10 -12.47
CA LEU A 130 -3.18 14.46 -12.13
C LEU A 130 -3.40 14.20 -10.63
N SER A 131 -2.32 14.05 -9.87
CA SER A 131 -2.36 13.87 -8.42
C SER A 131 -2.64 15.19 -7.72
N VAL A 132 -2.04 16.27 -8.22
CA VAL A 132 -2.30 17.64 -7.76
C VAL A 132 -3.73 18.04 -8.11
N GLU A 133 -4.17 17.76 -9.34
CA GLU A 133 -5.54 17.97 -9.78
C GLU A 133 -6.55 17.24 -8.89
N MET A 134 -6.29 15.97 -8.54
CA MET A 134 -7.15 15.20 -7.64
C MET A 134 -7.22 15.83 -6.24
N LEU A 135 -6.09 16.24 -5.66
CA LEU A 135 -6.08 16.92 -4.36
C LEU A 135 -6.82 18.26 -4.42
N ASN A 136 -6.65 19.04 -5.48
CA ASN A 136 -7.39 20.29 -5.67
C ASN A 136 -8.90 20.04 -5.76
N ASN A 137 -9.31 18.99 -6.49
CA ASN A 137 -10.70 18.57 -6.61
C ASN A 137 -11.32 18.14 -5.28
N LEU A 138 -10.53 17.67 -4.32
CA LEU A 138 -11.01 17.35 -2.96
C LEU A 138 -11.17 18.58 -2.06
N ASN A 139 -10.66 19.74 -2.46
CA ASN A 139 -10.68 20.98 -1.67
C ASN A 139 -10.34 20.77 -0.17
N PRO A 140 -9.20 20.12 0.16
CA PRO A 140 -8.88 19.75 1.53
C PRO A 140 -8.60 20.96 2.40
N SER A 141 -9.04 20.91 3.66
CA SER A 141 -8.68 21.93 4.67
C SER A 141 -7.23 21.78 5.15
N PHE A 142 -6.68 20.57 5.08
CA PHE A 142 -5.30 20.27 5.45
C PHE A 142 -4.82 19.01 4.73
N VAL A 143 -3.54 19.02 4.30
CA VAL A 143 -2.89 17.85 3.71
C VAL A 143 -1.68 17.46 4.55
N LEU A 144 -1.72 16.25 5.11
CA LEU A 144 -0.58 15.63 5.80
C LEU A 144 0.08 14.62 4.86
N ASP A 145 1.34 14.84 4.54
CA ASP A 145 2.12 13.95 3.71
C ASP A 145 3.10 13.13 4.55
N LEU A 146 2.98 11.80 4.48
CA LEU A 146 3.86 10.84 5.12
C LEU A 146 4.78 10.26 4.05
N THR A 147 6.03 10.73 3.99
CA THR A 147 6.99 10.22 3.00
C THR A 147 8.42 10.23 3.51
N ALA A 148 9.20 9.24 3.08
CA ALA A 148 10.65 9.19 3.30
C ALA A 148 11.43 10.17 2.41
N THR A 149 10.81 10.73 1.36
CA THR A 149 11.47 11.59 0.38
C THR A 149 10.67 12.88 0.16
N PRO A 150 10.72 13.85 1.10
CA PRO A 150 9.95 15.08 0.99
C PRO A 150 10.39 15.91 -0.22
N LYS A 151 9.46 16.67 -0.81
CA LYS A 151 9.75 17.56 -1.95
C LYS A 151 10.43 18.84 -1.46
N ALA A 152 11.20 19.48 -2.34
CA ALA A 152 11.88 20.75 -2.03
C ALA A 152 10.91 21.89 -1.64
N ASN A 153 9.67 21.85 -2.10
CA ASN A 153 8.61 22.83 -1.80
C ASN A 153 7.65 22.37 -0.68
N SER A 154 8.00 21.34 0.09
CA SER A 154 7.16 20.86 1.19
C SER A 154 7.40 21.66 2.46
N ASN A 155 6.34 21.95 3.21
CA ASN A 155 6.45 22.47 4.58
C ASN A 155 6.79 21.31 5.52
N ILE A 156 8.08 21.09 5.79
CA ILE A 156 8.55 19.99 6.63
C ILE A 156 8.21 20.29 8.10
N ILE A 157 7.26 19.55 8.66
CA ILE A 157 6.86 19.64 10.07
C ILE A 157 7.77 18.80 10.97
N SER A 158 8.19 17.62 10.49
CA SER A 158 9.07 16.71 11.21
C SER A 158 9.94 15.93 10.23
N TYR A 159 11.20 15.71 10.57
CA TYR A 159 12.16 14.94 9.77
C TYR A 159 13.02 14.09 10.70
N VAL A 160 13.10 12.79 10.40
CA VAL A 160 13.95 11.85 11.14
C VAL A 160 15.00 11.29 10.17
N ASP A 161 16.28 11.50 10.50
CA ASP A 161 17.40 11.01 9.68
C ASP A 161 17.55 9.49 9.82
N ALA A 162 17.94 8.80 8.75
CA ALA A 162 18.23 7.37 8.75
C ALA A 162 19.32 6.98 9.78
N ARG A 163 20.24 7.88 10.12
CA ARG A 163 21.27 7.69 11.16
C ARG A 163 20.67 7.63 12.55
N GLU A 164 19.69 8.49 12.85
CA GLU A 164 18.95 8.47 14.11
C GLU A 164 18.17 7.16 14.24
N LEU A 165 17.47 6.76 13.17
CA LEU A 165 16.75 5.49 13.12
C LEU A 165 17.68 4.28 13.32
N LYS A 166 18.89 4.31 12.76
CA LYS A 166 19.90 3.27 12.97
C LYS A 166 20.37 3.23 14.43
N LYS A 167 20.61 4.40 15.03
CA LYS A 167 21.05 4.51 16.42
C LYS A 167 20.03 3.92 17.39
N GLU A 168 18.75 4.16 17.13
CA GLU A 168 17.63 3.63 17.92
C GLU A 168 17.24 2.19 17.53
N ASN A 169 18.05 1.50 16.72
CA ASN A 169 17.79 0.13 16.24
C ASN A 169 16.44 -0.05 15.54
N MET A 170 15.85 1.03 15.02
CA MET A 170 14.57 1.01 14.32
C MET A 170 14.71 0.55 12.86
N VAL A 171 15.92 0.55 12.31
CA VAL A 171 16.19 0.05 10.95
C VAL A 171 17.35 -0.94 10.98
N LYS A 172 17.12 -2.12 10.40
CA LYS A 172 18.15 -3.15 10.18
C LYS A 172 19.03 -2.74 9.00
N LEU A 173 20.05 -1.91 9.24
CA LEU A 173 21.13 -1.64 8.28
C LEU A 173 22.38 -2.42 8.69
N PRO A 174 23.04 -3.13 7.76
CA PRO A 174 23.34 -2.63 6.41
C PRO A 174 22.57 -3.33 5.27
N VAL A 175 22.07 -2.52 4.32
CA VAL A 175 21.72 -3.00 2.97
C VAL A 175 23.03 -3.15 2.21
N VAL A 176 23.35 -4.36 1.77
CA VAL A 176 24.54 -4.65 0.97
C VAL A 176 24.11 -4.86 -0.48
N VAL A 177 24.68 -4.08 -1.39
CA VAL A 177 24.37 -4.13 -2.82
C VAL A 177 25.55 -4.74 -3.56
N TYR A 178 25.29 -5.83 -4.27
CA TYR A 178 26.25 -6.48 -5.17
C TYR A 178 25.77 -6.33 -6.61
N ASN A 179 26.67 -5.94 -7.50
CA ASN A 179 26.41 -5.95 -8.94
C ASN A 179 27.07 -7.18 -9.57
N ARG A 180 26.34 -7.88 -10.43
CA ARG A 180 26.81 -9.09 -11.14
C ARG A 180 26.72 -8.88 -12.64
N ASN A 181 27.60 -9.53 -13.38
CA ASN A 181 27.74 -9.31 -14.80
C ASN A 181 26.75 -10.13 -15.63
N SER A 182 26.15 -11.17 -15.04
CA SER A 182 25.20 -12.05 -15.70
C SER A 182 24.01 -12.40 -14.81
N LYS A 183 22.87 -12.75 -15.44
CA LYS A 183 21.66 -13.20 -14.71
C LYS A 183 21.89 -14.52 -13.99
N GLN A 184 22.66 -15.42 -14.59
CA GLN A 184 23.01 -16.72 -14.02
C GLN A 184 23.81 -16.56 -12.72
N GLU A 185 24.77 -15.63 -12.68
CA GLU A 185 25.50 -15.30 -11.45
C GLU A 185 24.56 -14.79 -10.34
N VAL A 186 23.59 -13.93 -10.68
CA VAL A 186 22.61 -13.43 -9.69
C VAL A 186 21.80 -14.58 -9.10
N VAL A 187 21.34 -15.51 -9.92
CA VAL A 187 20.54 -16.67 -9.47
C VAL A 187 21.38 -17.58 -8.57
N ILE A 188 22.57 -17.98 -9.02
CA ILE A 188 23.46 -18.86 -8.27
C ILE A 188 23.82 -18.25 -6.91
N ASP A 189 24.20 -16.97 -6.90
CA ASP A 189 24.57 -16.27 -5.67
C ASP A 189 23.39 -16.15 -4.69
N ALA A 190 22.19 -15.85 -5.20
CA ALA A 190 21.01 -15.75 -4.36
C ALA A 190 20.69 -17.10 -3.70
N ILE A 191 20.81 -18.20 -4.43
CA ILE A 191 20.64 -19.57 -3.90
C ILE A 191 21.69 -19.85 -2.83
N GLN A 192 22.97 -19.56 -3.10
CA GLN A 192 24.05 -19.79 -2.15
C GLN A 192 23.90 -18.94 -0.89
N LEU A 193 23.60 -17.66 -1.04
CA LEU A 193 23.41 -16.74 0.07
C LEU A 193 22.25 -17.17 0.96
N ARG A 194 21.09 -17.54 0.36
CA ARG A 194 19.95 -18.07 1.12
C ARG A 194 20.32 -19.34 1.86
N GLY A 195 21.00 -20.28 1.21
CA GLY A 195 21.44 -21.52 1.85
C GLY A 195 22.36 -21.29 3.04
N ASN A 196 23.25 -20.30 2.94
CA ASN A 196 24.11 -19.90 4.07
C ASN A 196 23.31 -19.23 5.20
N LEU A 197 22.35 -18.37 4.87
CA LEU A 197 21.45 -17.75 5.85
C LEU A 197 20.56 -18.79 6.53
N GLU A 198 20.09 -19.81 5.83
CA GLU A 198 19.29 -20.89 6.39
C GLU A 198 20.08 -21.69 7.43
N LYS A 199 21.35 -22.02 7.13
CA LYS A 199 22.23 -22.69 8.10
C LYS A 199 22.39 -21.86 9.38
N GLN A 200 22.65 -20.56 9.24
CA GLN A 200 22.76 -19.65 10.38
C GLN A 200 21.43 -19.50 11.14
N ALA A 201 20.30 -19.45 10.43
CA ALA A 201 18.97 -19.39 11.02
C ALA A 201 18.68 -20.63 11.87
N ILE A 202 19.03 -21.82 11.39
CA ILE A 202 18.87 -23.09 12.12
C ILE A 202 19.75 -23.09 13.38
N GLU A 203 21.01 -22.68 13.28
CA GLU A 203 21.92 -22.56 14.43
C GLU A 203 21.39 -21.57 15.47
N GLU A 204 20.85 -20.43 15.02
CA GLU A 204 20.28 -19.40 15.90
C GLU A 204 18.99 -19.85 16.57
N GLU A 205 18.13 -20.57 15.86
CA GLU A 205 16.91 -21.16 16.41
C GLU A 205 17.25 -22.19 17.49
N GLN A 206 18.23 -23.06 17.26
CA GLN A 206 18.69 -24.02 18.27
C GLN A 206 19.18 -23.33 19.55
N ARG A 207 19.77 -22.15 19.42
CA ARG A 207 20.31 -21.38 20.55
C ARG A 207 19.27 -20.53 21.28
N THR A 208 18.33 -19.92 20.55
CA THR A 208 17.43 -18.88 21.09
C THR A 208 15.95 -19.25 21.07
N GLY A 209 15.59 -20.34 20.38
CA GLY A 209 14.21 -20.74 20.11
C GLY A 209 13.50 -19.86 19.07
N LYS A 210 14.16 -18.84 18.51
CA LYS A 210 13.55 -17.93 17.53
C LYS A 210 13.70 -18.48 16.12
N TYR A 211 12.57 -18.76 15.48
CA TYR A 211 12.53 -19.18 14.09
C TYR A 211 12.79 -18.02 13.14
N ILE A 212 13.63 -18.26 12.14
CA ILE A 212 13.98 -17.31 11.08
C ILE A 212 13.84 -18.05 9.76
N CYS A 213 13.07 -17.49 8.82
CA CYS A 213 12.85 -18.06 7.48
C CYS A 213 13.47 -17.15 6.41
N PRO A 214 14.68 -17.48 5.89
CA PRO A 214 15.29 -16.73 4.79
C PRO A 214 14.58 -17.00 3.46
N ILE A 215 14.01 -15.94 2.87
CA ILE A 215 13.31 -15.99 1.58
C ILE A 215 14.05 -15.11 0.56
N VAL A 216 14.24 -15.64 -0.65
CA VAL A 216 14.78 -14.87 -1.79
C VAL A 216 13.64 -14.33 -2.62
N LEU A 217 13.68 -13.03 -2.92
CA LEU A 217 12.79 -12.39 -3.89
C LEU A 217 13.53 -12.13 -5.19
N PHE A 218 13.12 -12.79 -6.26
CA PHE A 218 13.58 -12.50 -7.61
C PHE A 218 12.63 -11.53 -8.31
N GLN A 219 13.16 -10.39 -8.74
CA GLN A 219 12.43 -9.47 -9.60
C GLN A 219 12.80 -9.70 -11.07
N ALA A 220 11.88 -10.30 -11.82
CA ALA A 220 11.97 -10.46 -13.26
C ALA A 220 11.64 -9.12 -13.97
N GLN A 221 12.33 -8.83 -15.07
CA GLN A 221 11.99 -7.68 -15.90
C GLN A 221 10.75 -7.99 -16.76
N PRO A 222 9.76 -7.07 -16.84
CA PRO A 222 8.65 -7.22 -17.77
C PRO A 222 9.17 -7.16 -19.22
N LYS A 223 8.80 -8.14 -20.04
CA LYS A 223 9.06 -8.14 -21.49
C LYS A 223 7.74 -7.96 -22.24
N GLY A 224 7.23 -6.73 -22.28
CA GLY A 224 6.03 -6.40 -23.05
C GLY A 224 4.79 -7.19 -22.61
N ARG A 225 3.96 -7.65 -23.54
CA ARG A 225 2.71 -8.40 -23.24
C ARG A 225 2.94 -9.87 -22.84
N GLU A 226 4.18 -10.37 -22.83
CA GLU A 226 4.52 -11.75 -22.48
C GLU A 226 5.23 -11.85 -21.13
N ASP A 227 4.59 -11.34 -20.08
CA ASP A 227 5.11 -11.44 -18.71
C ASP A 227 5.35 -12.90 -18.30
N ASN A 228 4.51 -13.83 -18.77
CA ASN A 228 4.58 -15.26 -18.46
C ASN A 228 5.90 -15.92 -18.87
N ALA A 229 6.46 -15.57 -20.01
CA ALA A 229 7.66 -16.24 -20.52
C ALA A 229 8.92 -15.95 -19.69
N THR A 230 8.93 -14.89 -18.86
CA THR A 230 10.13 -14.48 -18.13
C THR A 230 10.20 -15.09 -16.74
N PHE A 231 9.10 -15.14 -15.99
CA PHE A 231 9.09 -15.78 -14.67
C PHE A 231 9.05 -17.30 -14.76
N GLU A 232 8.40 -17.88 -15.77
CA GLU A 232 8.40 -19.34 -15.97
C GLU A 232 9.80 -19.86 -16.29
N LYS A 233 10.56 -19.17 -17.14
CA LYS A 233 11.97 -19.54 -17.42
C LYS A 233 12.84 -19.48 -16.16
N LEU A 234 12.62 -18.47 -15.31
CA LEU A 234 13.34 -18.38 -14.05
C LEU A 234 12.94 -19.50 -13.09
N LYS A 235 11.65 -19.85 -13.04
CA LYS A 235 11.16 -20.99 -12.26
C LYS A 235 11.79 -22.31 -12.74
N GLU A 236 11.82 -22.54 -14.05
CA GLU A 236 12.50 -23.68 -14.67
C GLU A 236 14.01 -23.69 -14.35
N GLU A 237 14.68 -22.54 -14.38
CA GLU A 237 16.09 -22.41 -14.01
C GLU A 237 16.32 -22.80 -12.54
N LEU A 238 15.48 -22.32 -11.61
CA LEU A 238 15.56 -22.68 -10.19
C LEU A 238 15.32 -24.19 -9.97
N ILE A 239 14.35 -24.78 -10.67
CA ILE A 239 14.09 -26.23 -10.63
C ILE A 239 15.29 -26.99 -11.20
N GLY A 240 15.90 -26.50 -12.28
CA GLY A 240 17.12 -27.05 -12.86
C GLY A 240 18.32 -27.00 -11.91
N HIS A 241 18.34 -26.05 -10.97
CA HIS A 241 19.30 -25.98 -9.87
C HIS A 241 18.94 -26.87 -8.66
N GLY A 242 17.89 -27.69 -8.76
CA GLY A 242 17.50 -28.67 -7.75
C GLY A 242 16.59 -28.11 -6.65
N ILE A 243 15.97 -26.95 -6.86
CA ILE A 243 14.99 -26.39 -5.93
C ILE A 243 13.62 -27.06 -6.18
N PRO A 244 12.99 -27.65 -5.16
CA PRO A 244 11.65 -28.22 -5.31
C PRO A 244 10.63 -27.17 -5.71
N ASN A 245 9.64 -27.56 -6.51
CA ASN A 245 8.61 -26.66 -7.02
C ASN A 245 7.78 -26.05 -5.87
N GLU A 246 7.58 -26.79 -4.79
CA GLU A 246 6.84 -26.39 -3.59
C GLU A 246 7.51 -25.22 -2.84
N GLN A 247 8.82 -25.04 -3.04
CA GLN A 247 9.58 -23.94 -2.42
C GLN A 247 9.54 -22.65 -3.25
N ILE A 248 8.97 -22.67 -4.46
CA ILE A 248 8.97 -21.55 -5.39
C ILE A 248 7.53 -21.05 -5.58
N ALA A 249 7.30 -19.78 -5.26
CA ALA A 249 6.01 -19.14 -5.46
C ALA A 249 6.09 -17.97 -6.46
N ILE A 250 5.03 -17.79 -7.25
CA ILE A 250 4.89 -16.70 -8.22
C ILE A 250 3.90 -15.66 -7.69
N LYS A 251 4.34 -14.40 -7.69
CA LYS A 251 3.54 -13.22 -7.36
C LYS A 251 3.62 -12.20 -8.50
N THR A 252 2.62 -12.18 -9.36
CA THR A 252 2.40 -11.18 -10.40
C THR A 252 1.06 -10.47 -10.20
N SER A 253 0.71 -9.55 -11.11
CA SER A 253 -0.60 -8.90 -11.10
C SER A 253 -1.75 -9.88 -11.33
N ASN A 254 -1.50 -10.97 -12.06
CA ASN A 254 -2.52 -11.95 -12.45
C ASN A 254 -2.49 -13.22 -11.58
N VAL A 255 -1.33 -13.57 -11.02
CA VAL A 255 -1.10 -14.80 -10.26
C VAL A 255 -0.57 -14.43 -8.88
N ASN A 256 -1.19 -14.93 -7.82
CA ASN A 256 -0.74 -14.69 -6.45
C ASN A 256 -0.77 -16.01 -5.66
N GLU A 257 0.29 -16.80 -5.80
CA GLU A 257 0.42 -18.10 -5.12
C GLU A 257 0.67 -17.96 -3.62
N ILE A 258 1.10 -16.78 -3.15
CA ILE A 258 1.35 -16.50 -1.73
C ILE A 258 0.11 -15.95 -1.00
N LYS A 259 -1.04 -15.81 -1.67
CA LYS A 259 -2.25 -15.23 -1.06
C LYS A 259 -2.76 -16.13 0.07
N GLY A 260 -2.82 -15.59 1.29
CA GLY A 260 -3.34 -16.30 2.46
C GLY A 260 -2.37 -17.31 3.06
N ILE A 261 -1.11 -17.34 2.59
CA ILE A 261 -0.05 -18.16 3.17
C ILE A 261 0.70 -17.32 4.20
N ASP A 262 0.86 -17.86 5.41
CA ASP A 262 1.78 -17.29 6.40
C ASP A 262 3.21 -17.69 6.06
N LEU A 263 3.93 -16.81 5.36
CA LEU A 263 5.33 -17.01 4.97
C LEU A 263 6.30 -17.13 6.16
N MET A 264 5.87 -16.70 7.35
CA MET A 264 6.67 -16.76 8.57
C MET A 264 6.41 -18.04 9.38
N SER A 265 5.42 -18.85 8.98
CA SER A 265 5.13 -20.13 9.62
C SER A 265 6.24 -21.14 9.36
N LYS A 266 6.51 -22.00 10.36
CA LYS A 266 7.45 -23.13 10.23
C LYS A 266 7.00 -24.16 9.19
N ASP A 267 5.68 -24.25 8.97
CA ASP A 267 5.08 -25.18 8.01
C ASP A 267 5.10 -24.63 6.58
N CYS A 268 5.52 -23.38 6.38
CA CYS A 268 5.65 -22.80 5.05
C CYS A 268 6.92 -23.32 4.38
N GLU A 269 6.79 -23.98 3.24
CA GLU A 269 7.93 -24.49 2.46
C GLU A 269 8.53 -23.44 1.50
N ILE A 270 7.84 -22.32 1.28
CA ILE A 270 8.27 -21.30 0.32
C ILE A 270 9.60 -20.70 0.76
N ARG A 271 10.58 -20.69 -0.15
CA ARG A 271 11.91 -20.11 0.04
C ARG A 271 12.32 -19.14 -1.07
N TYR A 272 11.62 -19.18 -2.19
CA TYR A 272 11.86 -18.32 -3.34
C TYR A 272 10.55 -17.75 -3.85
N ILE A 273 10.52 -16.44 -4.09
CA ILE A 273 9.36 -15.73 -4.64
C ILE A 273 9.82 -15.05 -5.92
N ILE A 274 9.09 -15.26 -7.02
CA ILE A 274 9.35 -14.58 -8.30
C ILE A 274 8.26 -13.54 -8.54
N THR A 275 8.66 -12.31 -8.88
CA THR A 275 7.75 -11.22 -9.18
C THR A 275 8.19 -10.38 -10.39
N VAL A 276 7.25 -9.85 -11.17
CA VAL A 276 7.54 -9.01 -12.36
C VAL A 276 7.41 -7.51 -12.04
N ASN A 277 6.66 -7.19 -11.00
CA ASN A 277 6.62 -5.86 -10.41
C ASN A 277 6.99 -6.06 -8.95
N ALA A 278 8.14 -5.51 -8.51
CA ALA A 278 8.50 -5.49 -7.10
C ALA A 278 7.25 -5.24 -6.28
N LEU A 279 7.07 -6.03 -5.22
CA LEU A 279 6.08 -5.84 -4.15
C LEU A 279 5.90 -4.34 -3.92
N LYS A 280 4.99 -3.74 -4.71
CA LYS A 280 4.61 -2.35 -4.63
C LYS A 280 3.56 -2.21 -3.53
N GLU A 281 3.16 -3.32 -2.93
CA GLU A 281 2.37 -3.48 -1.73
C GLU A 281 3.33 -4.29 -0.84
N GLY A 282 3.67 -3.73 0.32
CA GLY A 282 4.68 -4.28 1.23
C GLY A 282 4.31 -5.65 1.78
#